data_AF-A0A954QC14-F1
#
_entry.id   AF-A0A954QC14-F1
#
_cell.length_a   1.000
_cell.length_b   1.000
_cell.length_c   1.000
_cell.angle_alpha   90.00
_cell.angle_beta   90.00
_cell.angle_gamma   90.00
#
_symmetry.space_group_name_H-M   'P 1'
#
loop_
_entity.id
_entity.type
_entity.pdbx_description
1 polymer ?
#
loop_
_entity_poly.entity_id
_entity_poly.type
_entity_poly.pdbx_seq_one_letter_code
_entity_poly.pdbx_strand_id
1 'polypeptide(L)'
;YDVLDQIERAAIRDKLGPRDVYQVLKATHADQPDEQLLAWLERFFRLWSRNQWKRERYAPSFHLDDENLDPKTWCRFPILSGGFERELKELRAEI
;
A
#
# COMPACT_ATOMS: atom_id res chain seq x y z
N TYR A 1 -3.23 -13.83 4.65
CA TYR A 1 -2.49 -12.71 4.01
C TYR A 1 -3.47 -11.70 3.40
N ASP A 2 -4.74 -11.79 3.76
CA ASP A 2 -5.85 -11.34 2.92
C ASP A 2 -6.02 -9.82 2.99
N VAL A 3 -5.86 -9.25 4.18
CA VAL A 3 -5.78 -7.80 4.40
C VAL A 3 -4.62 -7.18 3.62
N LEU A 4 -3.44 -7.83 3.61
CA LEU A 4 -2.26 -7.28 2.95
C LEU A 4 -2.45 -7.26 1.43
N ASP A 5 -2.90 -8.37 0.84
CA ASP A 5 -3.22 -8.46 -0.59
C ASP A 5 -4.27 -7.44 -1.00
N GLN A 6 -5.29 -7.23 -0.16
CA GLN A 6 -6.33 -6.25 -0.43
C GLN A 6 -5.80 -4.81 -0.39
N ILE A 7 -4.95 -4.47 0.59
CA ILE A 7 -4.28 -3.16 0.64
C ILE A 7 -3.41 -2.97 -0.59
N GLU A 8 -2.65 -3.99 -0.99
CA GLU A 8 -1.77 -3.94 -2.16
C GLU A 8 -2.56 -3.70 -3.44
N ARG A 9 -3.64 -4.45 -3.67
CA ARG A 9 -4.53 -4.24 -4.82
C ARG A 9 -5.11 -2.84 -4.82
N ALA A 10 -5.71 -2.40 -3.71
CA ALA A 10 -6.31 -1.07 -3.63
C ALA A 10 -5.29 0.06 -3.86
N ALA A 11 -4.12 -0.01 -3.22
CA ALA A 11 -3.11 1.04 -3.27
C ALA A 11 -2.28 1.03 -4.57
N ILE A 12 -1.93 -0.16 -5.07
CA ILE A 12 -0.95 -0.34 -6.16
C ILE A 12 -1.64 -0.57 -7.50
N ARG A 13 -2.60 -1.50 -7.55
CA ARG A 13 -3.40 -1.76 -8.76
C ARG A 13 -4.33 -0.60 -9.07
N ASP A 14 -5.17 -0.29 -8.09
CA ASP A 14 -6.28 0.66 -8.25
C ASP A 14 -5.83 2.11 -7.98
N LYS A 15 -4.58 2.30 -7.52
CA LYS A 15 -3.92 3.60 -7.30
C LYS A 15 -4.65 4.49 -6.29
N LEU A 16 -5.33 3.87 -5.34
CA LEU A 16 -6.06 4.59 -4.29
C LEU A 16 -5.10 5.15 -3.23
N GLY A 17 -5.44 6.31 -2.70
CA GLY A 17 -4.71 6.93 -1.59
C GLY A 17 -5.02 6.26 -0.24
N PRO A 18 -4.24 6.54 0.82
CA PRO A 18 -4.44 5.96 2.15
C PRO A 18 -5.88 6.06 2.68
N ARG A 19 -6.56 7.19 2.45
CA ARG A 19 -7.95 7.40 2.87
C ARG A 19 -8.92 6.46 2.18
N ASP A 20 -8.80 6.33 0.86
CA ASP A 20 -9.71 5.50 0.06
C ASP A 20 -9.47 4.01 0.34
N VAL A 21 -8.22 3.61 0.50
CA VAL A 21 -7.86 2.24 0.93
C VAL A 21 -8.45 1.92 2.30
N TYR A 22 -8.43 2.86 3.24
CA TYR A 22 -9.07 2.69 4.55
C TYR A 22 -10.58 2.45 4.42
N GLN A 23 -11.28 3.17 3.54
CA GLN A 23 -12.70 2.94 3.31
C GLN A 23 -12.98 1.54 2.72
N VAL A 24 -12.12 1.06 1.81
CA VAL A 24 -12.20 -0.31 1.27
C VAL A 24 -12.02 -1.34 2.39
N LEU A 25 -11.02 -1.14 3.27
CA LEU A 25 -10.80 -2.01 4.42
C LEU A 25 -12.00 -2.02 5.36
N LYS A 26 -12.54 -0.85 5.70
CA LYS A 26 -13.69 -0.72 6.59
C LYS A 26 -14.94 -1.42 6.05
N ALA A 27 -15.16 -1.36 4.73
CA ALA A 27 -16.28 -2.03 4.08
C ALA A 27 -16.15 -3.56 4.04
N THR A 28 -14.92 -4.08 3.99
CA THR A 28 -14.66 -5.51 3.75
C THR A 28 -14.24 -6.27 5.01
N HIS A 29 -13.76 -5.56 6.03
CA HIS A 29 -13.28 -6.08 7.31
C HIS A 29 -13.99 -5.34 8.47
N ALA A 30 -15.33 -5.25 8.38
CA ALA A 30 -16.16 -4.50 9.32
C ALA A 30 -16.18 -5.08 10.74
N ASP A 31 -15.69 -6.32 10.91
CA ASP A 31 -15.50 -7.00 12.19
C ASP A 31 -14.25 -6.51 12.95
N GLN A 32 -13.33 -5.83 12.27
CA GLN A 32 -12.09 -5.35 12.85
C GLN A 32 -12.24 -3.92 13.40
N PRO A 33 -11.62 -3.60 14.55
CA PRO A 33 -11.67 -2.26 15.10
C PRO A 33 -10.87 -1.27 14.23
N ASP A 34 -11.33 -0.02 14.18
CA ASP A 34 -10.73 1.03 13.34
C ASP A 34 -9.22 1.22 13.58
N GLU A 35 -8.78 1.10 14.84
CA GLU A 35 -7.35 1.16 15.22
C GLU A 35 -6.52 0.04 14.57
N GLN A 36 -7.07 -1.17 14.45
CA GLN A 36 -6.39 -2.31 13.86
C GLN A 36 -6.26 -2.15 12.34
N LEU A 37 -7.32 -1.67 11.68
CA LEU A 37 -7.31 -1.35 10.25
C LEU A 37 -6.28 -0.27 9.93
N LEU A 38 -6.26 0.80 10.73
CA LEU A 38 -5.27 1.87 10.61
C LEU A 38 -3.84 1.36 10.81
N ALA A 39 -3.61 0.50 11.81
CA ALA A 39 -2.29 -0.05 12.08
C ALA A 39 -1.75 -0.87 10.89
N TRP A 40 -2.59 -1.68 10.25
CA TRP A 40 -2.21 -2.43 9.04
C TRP A 40 -1.91 -1.51 7.87
N LEU A 41 -2.77 -0.52 7.64
CA LEU A 41 -2.63 0.44 6.55
C LEU A 41 -1.38 1.30 6.70
N GLU A 42 -1.14 1.90 7.87
CA GLU A 42 0.08 2.66 8.17
C GLU A 42 1.32 1.79 7.95
N ARG A 43 1.29 0.54 8.42
CA ARG A 43 2.40 -0.39 8.27
C ARG A 43 2.69 -0.67 6.79
N PHE A 44 1.66 -0.87 5.98
CA PHE A 44 1.82 -1.08 4.54
C PHE A 44 2.50 0.12 3.88
N PHE A 45 1.94 1.32 3.97
CA PHE A 45 2.47 2.50 3.26
C PHE A 45 3.88 2.89 3.71
N ARG A 46 4.18 2.76 5.01
CA ARG A 46 5.54 2.99 5.55
C ARG A 46 6.54 1.98 5.00
N LEU A 47 6.20 0.68 5.04
CA LEU A 47 7.10 -0.36 4.54
C LEU A 47 7.21 -0.33 3.02
N TRP A 48 6.13 -0.03 2.30
CA TRP A 48 6.13 0.14 0.86
C TRP A 48 7.14 1.21 0.46
N SER A 49 6.98 2.43 0.95
CA SER A 49 7.82 3.57 0.58
C SER A 49 9.29 3.34 0.97
N ARG A 50 9.54 2.91 2.21
CA ARG A 50 10.90 2.70 2.72
C ARG A 50 11.66 1.59 1.99
N ASN A 51 10.97 0.58 1.48
CA ASN A 51 11.59 -0.56 0.81
C ASN A 51 11.63 -0.44 -0.72
N GLN A 52 11.27 0.71 -1.31
CA GLN A 52 11.35 0.88 -2.78
C GLN A 52 12.74 0.57 -3.33
N TRP A 53 13.81 0.98 -2.62
CA TRP A 53 15.19 0.68 -3.04
C TRP A 53 15.48 -0.82 -3.19
N LYS A 54 14.74 -1.68 -2.47
CA LYS A 54 14.87 -3.15 -2.61
C LYS A 54 14.24 -3.62 -3.92
N ARG A 55 13.07 -3.06 -4.29
CA ARG A 55 12.36 -3.39 -5.54
C ARG A 55 13.15 -2.98 -6.78
N GLU A 56 13.84 -1.84 -6.73
CA GLU A 56 14.76 -1.39 -7.79
C GLU A 56 15.90 -2.40 -8.08
N ARG A 57 16.21 -3.24 -7.09
CA ARG A 57 17.26 -4.24 -7.15
C ARG A 57 16.72 -5.67 -7.34
N TYR A 58 15.46 -5.83 -7.72
CA TYR A 58 14.92 -7.14 -8.04
C TYR A 58 15.66 -7.77 -9.23
N ALA A 59 15.92 -9.07 -9.09
CA ALA A 59 16.39 -9.90 -10.18
C ALA A 59 15.27 -10.01 -11.23
N PRO A 60 15.62 -10.22 -12.51
CA PRO A 60 14.63 -10.54 -13.53
C PRO A 60 13.75 -11.70 -13.08
N SER A 61 12.44 -11.52 -13.21
CA SER A 61 11.42 -12.50 -12.84
C SER A 61 10.33 -12.54 -13.90
N PHE A 62 9.59 -13.65 -13.96
CA PHE A 62 8.47 -13.79 -14.89
C PHE A 62 7.26 -13.02 -14.37
N HIS A 63 6.56 -12.35 -15.29
CA HIS A 63 5.27 -11.74 -15.02
C HIS A 63 4.18 -12.80 -15.24
N LEU A 64 3.46 -13.18 -14.18
CA LEU A 64 2.42 -14.22 -14.23
C LEU A 64 0.99 -13.67 -14.18
N ASP A 65 0.77 -12.60 -13.43
CA ASP A 65 -0.54 -11.94 -13.26
C ASP A 65 -0.67 -10.70 -14.17
N ASP A 66 -1.83 -10.03 -14.12
CA ASP A 66 -2.03 -8.76 -14.84
C ASP A 66 -1.19 -7.59 -14.25
N GLU A 67 -0.66 -7.78 -13.04
CA GLU A 67 0.06 -6.78 -12.25
C GLU A 67 1.38 -7.34 -11.70
N ASN A 68 2.34 -6.45 -11.44
CA ASN A 68 3.58 -6.81 -10.77
C ASN A 68 4.20 -5.60 -10.03
N LEU A 69 5.19 -5.86 -9.18
CA LEU A 69 5.86 -4.85 -8.36
C LEU A 69 7.25 -4.46 -8.89
N ASP A 70 7.61 -4.84 -10.12
CA ASP A 70 8.90 -4.52 -10.73
C ASP A 70 8.87 -3.07 -11.27
N PRO A 71 9.74 -2.18 -10.77
CA PRO A 71 9.81 -0.80 -11.25
C PRO A 71 10.30 -0.68 -12.71
N LYS A 72 10.95 -1.69 -13.26
CA LYS A 72 11.42 -1.68 -14.66
C LYS A 72 10.29 -1.91 -15.65
N THR A 73 9.17 -2.48 -15.20
CA THR A 73 8.02 -2.80 -16.07
C THR A 73 6.79 -2.02 -15.65
N TRP A 74 6.09 -2.46 -14.60
CA TRP A 74 4.72 -2.05 -14.31
C TRP A 74 4.63 -1.02 -13.17
N CYS A 75 5.32 -1.24 -12.03
CA CYS A 75 5.15 -0.43 -10.81
C CYS A 75 6.29 0.57 -10.58
N ARG A 76 6.32 1.67 -11.32
CA ARG A 76 7.30 2.74 -11.11
C ARG A 76 6.93 3.60 -9.89
N PHE A 77 7.78 3.61 -8.88
CA PHE A 77 7.62 4.42 -7.68
C PHE A 77 8.97 5.02 -7.26
N PRO A 78 9.04 6.29 -6.82
CA PRO A 78 10.31 6.93 -6.51
C PRO A 78 10.94 6.36 -5.22
N ILE A 79 12.25 6.08 -5.27
CA ILE A 79 13.02 5.61 -4.10
C ILE A 79 12.96 6.63 -2.95
N LEU A 80 13.08 7.92 -3.30
CA LEU A 80 12.98 9.02 -2.37
C LEU A 80 11.57 9.62 -2.50
N SER A 81 10.77 9.48 -1.45
CA SER A 81 9.40 9.97 -1.39
C SER A 81 9.08 10.51 0.01
N GLY A 82 7.99 11.26 0.14
CA GLY A 82 7.49 11.73 1.44
C GLY A 82 6.84 10.63 2.29
N GLY A 83 6.90 9.36 1.88
CA GLY A 83 6.47 8.22 2.70
C GLY A 83 4.99 8.18 3.07
N PHE A 84 4.15 8.97 2.39
CA PHE A 84 2.74 9.21 2.74
C PHE A 84 2.54 9.79 4.15
N GLU A 85 3.56 10.43 4.73
CA GLU A 85 3.49 10.92 6.12
C GLU A 85 2.35 11.91 6.35
N ARG A 86 2.13 12.82 5.40
CA ARG A 86 1.05 13.82 5.47
C ARG A 86 -0.31 13.14 5.38
N GLU A 87 -0.51 12.32 4.36
CA GLU A 87 -1.77 11.64 4.06
C GLU A 87 -2.18 10.71 5.21
N LEU A 88 -1.22 9.98 5.80
CA LEU A 88 -1.46 9.12 6.96
C LEU A 88 -1.78 9.92 8.22
N LYS A 89 -1.12 11.07 8.43
CA LYS A 89 -1.41 11.95 9.57
C LYS A 89 -2.79 12.57 9.48
N GLU A 90 -3.19 13.03 8.29
CA GLU A 90 -4.53 13.55 8.02
C GLU A 90 -5.58 12.47 8.29
N LEU A 91 -5.40 11.27 7.75
CA LEU A 91 -6.32 10.14 7.98
C LEU A 91 -6.46 9.80 9.47
N ARG A 92 -5.34 9.76 10.21
CA ARG A 92 -5.36 9.46 11.66
C ARG A 92 -6.06 10.54 12.49
N ALA A 93 -6.11 11.79 12.02
CA ALA A 93 -6.81 12.85 12.71
C ALA A 93 -8.33 12.82 12.48
N GLU A 94 -8.79 12.11 11.44
CA GLU A 94 -10.21 11.99 11.09
C GLU A 94 -10.93 10.82 11.76
N ILE A 95 -10.17 9.85 12.29
CA ILE A 95 -10.66 8.61 12.92
C ILE A 95 -10.46 8.70 14.42
#